data_AF-A0A7X0A4P1-F1
#
_entry.id   AF-A0A7X0A4P1-F1
#
_cell.length_a   1.000
_cell.length_b   1.000
_cell.length_c   1.000
_cell.angle_alpha   90.00
_cell.angle_beta   90.00
_cell.angle_gamma   90.00
#
_symmetry.space_group_name_H-M   'P 1'
#
loop_
_entity.id
_entity.type
_entity.pdbx_description
1 polymer ?
#
loop_
_entity_poly.entity_id
_entity_poly.type
_entity_poly.pdbx_seq_one_letter_code
_entity_poly.pdbx_strand_id
1 'polypeptide(L)'
;MKNAIIWGVMIGVLSGIWIYVMHSSGIGPVNDKVVPLEYFSFLIPAIGLFFGIYTYRQNECKGQMGFLEALVQSFKILIAGGIVTIFAVILYFSYISTTNTLRDFSGRIFGALLVGVILAFAVSLLFTNKSNKVD
;
A
#
# COMPACT_ATOMS: atom_id res chain seq x y z
N MET A 1 13.73 -7.08 -7.74
CA MET A 1 12.50 -6.52 -8.38
C MET A 1 11.31 -7.48 -8.29
N LYS A 2 11.48 -8.77 -8.58
CA LYS A 2 10.40 -9.77 -8.52
C LYS A 2 9.60 -9.74 -7.21
N ASN A 3 10.29 -9.68 -6.06
CA ASN A 3 9.65 -9.60 -4.76
C ASN A 3 8.77 -8.34 -4.61
N ALA A 4 9.27 -7.18 -5.02
CA ALA A 4 8.51 -5.92 -4.93
C ALA A 4 7.22 -5.96 -5.75
N ILE A 5 7.27 -6.54 -6.96
CA ILE A 5 6.12 -6.66 -7.84
C ILE A 5 5.07 -7.61 -7.23
N ILE A 6 5.49 -8.77 -6.72
CA ILE A 6 4.57 -9.75 -6.13
C ILE A 6 3.80 -9.14 -4.96
N TRP A 7 4.51 -8.57 -3.98
CA TRP A 7 3.87 -7.98 -2.81
C TRP A 7 3.09 -6.71 -3.14
N GLY A 8 3.57 -5.91 -4.10
CA GLY A 8 2.85 -4.75 -4.61
C GLY A 8 1.53 -5.13 -5.25
N VAL A 9 1.53 -6.09 -6.19
CA VAL A 9 0.30 -6.60 -6.83
C VAL A 9 -0.65 -7.16 -5.79
N MET A 10 -0.16 -7.92 -4.80
CA MET A 10 -0.98 -8.45 -3.72
C MET A 10 -1.67 -7.34 -2.91
N ILE A 11 -0.93 -6.30 -2.51
CA ILE A 11 -1.50 -5.11 -1.85
C ILE A 11 -2.56 -4.45 -2.74
N GLY A 12 -2.28 -4.32 -4.03
CA GLY A 12 -3.17 -3.65 -4.98
C GLY A 12 -4.48 -4.39 -5.20
N VAL A 13 -4.41 -5.71 -5.37
CA VAL A 13 -5.59 -6.57 -5.53
C VAL A 13 -6.44 -6.57 -4.26
N LEU A 14 -5.81 -6.75 -3.08
CA LEU A 14 -6.53 -6.72 -1.80
C LEU A 14 -7.19 -5.36 -1.55
N SER A 15 -6.50 -4.25 -1.86
CA SER A 15 -7.07 -2.90 -1.77
C SER A 15 -8.24 -2.72 -2.73
N GLY A 16 -8.15 -3.20 -3.97
CA GLY A 16 -9.24 -3.16 -4.94
C GLY A 16 -10.48 -3.95 -4.48
N ILE A 17 -10.27 -5.17 -3.96
CA ILE A 17 -11.34 -6.00 -3.39
C ILE A 17 -11.98 -5.28 -2.19
N TRP A 18 -11.17 -4.68 -1.32
CA TRP A 18 -11.66 -3.94 -0.16
C TRP A 18 -12.56 -2.77 -0.55
N ILE A 19 -12.17 -2.00 -1.58
CA ILE A 19 -12.98 -0.90 -2.12
C ILE A 19 -14.31 -1.42 -2.65
N TYR A 20 -14.31 -2.55 -3.37
CA TYR A 20 -15.53 -3.19 -3.83
C TYR A 20 -16.45 -3.60 -2.67
N VAL A 21 -15.90 -4.22 -1.62
CA VAL A 21 -16.67 -4.65 -0.43
C VAL A 21 -17.25 -3.45 0.33
N MET A 22 -16.49 -2.36 0.47
CA MET A 22 -17.00 -1.14 1.12
C MET A 22 -18.15 -0.56 0.32
N HIS A 23 -17.99 -0.42 -1.00
CA HIS A 23 -19.04 0.13 -1.85
C HIS A 23 -20.30 -0.75 -1.87
N SER A 24 -20.16 -2.08 -1.96
CA SER A 24 -21.30 -3.01 -1.94
C SER A 24 -22.04 -3.03 -0.59
N SER A 25 -21.34 -2.68 0.49
CA SER A 25 -21.93 -2.51 1.82
C SER A 25 -22.58 -1.14 2.03
N GLY A 26 -22.67 -0.30 0.99
CA GLY A 26 -23.23 1.05 1.05
C GLY A 26 -22.28 2.09 1.67
N ILE A 27 -21.02 1.72 1.92
CA ILE A 27 -19.98 2.62 2.43
C ILE A 27 -19.28 3.26 1.22
N GLY A 28 -19.80 4.41 0.80
CA GLY A 28 -19.24 5.21 -0.28
C GLY A 28 -18.64 6.52 0.22
N PRO A 29 -17.82 7.21 -0.60
CA PRO A 29 -17.22 8.51 -0.28
C PRO A 29 -18.23 9.68 -0.28
N VAL A 30 -19.52 9.42 -0.10
CA VAL A 30 -20.62 10.39 -0.31
C VAL A 30 -20.69 11.44 0.80
N ASN A 31 -20.04 11.19 1.94
CA ASN A 31 -19.98 12.12 3.06
C ASN A 31 -18.52 12.46 3.36
N ASP A 32 -18.23 13.73 3.68
CA ASP A 32 -16.91 14.24 4.12
C ASP A 32 -16.38 13.57 5.42
N LYS A 33 -17.10 12.58 5.95
CA LYS A 33 -16.73 11.81 7.14
C LYS A 33 -16.17 10.46 6.73
N VAL A 34 -14.91 10.23 7.11
CA VAL A 34 -14.27 8.92 7.01
C VAL A 34 -14.92 7.98 8.01
N VAL A 35 -15.53 6.90 7.51
CA VAL A 35 -16.15 5.87 8.38
C VAL A 35 -15.02 5.11 9.09
N PRO A 36 -15.18 4.71 10.37
CA PRO A 36 -14.17 3.95 11.11
C PRO A 36 -13.59 2.75 10.36
N LEU A 37 -14.42 2.08 9.56
CA LEU A 37 -14.03 0.93 8.74
C LEU A 37 -12.99 1.28 7.66
N GLU A 38 -13.01 2.51 7.13
CA GLU A 38 -12.03 2.96 6.14
C GLU A 38 -10.63 3.08 6.74
N TYR A 39 -10.48 3.31 8.05
CA TYR A 39 -9.17 3.33 8.69
C TYR A 39 -8.53 1.94 8.67
N PHE A 40 -9.30 0.86 8.82
CA PHE A 40 -8.74 -0.51 8.80
C PHE A 40 -8.04 -0.87 7.48
N SER A 41 -8.29 -0.13 6.41
CA SER A 41 -7.61 -0.26 5.12
C SER A 41 -6.08 -0.14 5.24
N PHE A 42 -5.54 0.53 6.26
CA PHE A 42 -4.08 0.62 6.47
C PHE A 42 -3.43 -0.74 6.77
N LEU A 43 -4.20 -1.72 7.25
CA LEU A 43 -3.68 -3.06 7.55
C LEU A 43 -3.18 -3.76 6.29
N ILE A 44 -3.81 -3.53 5.14
CA ILE A 44 -3.43 -4.15 3.86
C ILE A 44 -1.98 -3.77 3.48
N PRO A 45 -1.61 -2.47 3.35
CA PRO A 45 -0.24 -2.10 3.08
C PRO A 45 0.70 -2.42 4.25
N ALA A 46 0.25 -2.37 5.51
CA ALA A 46 1.11 -2.71 6.65
C ALA A 46 1.57 -4.17 6.61
N ILE A 47 0.63 -5.10 6.43
CA ILE A 47 0.90 -6.53 6.32
C ILE A 47 1.72 -6.83 5.05
N GLY A 48 1.32 -6.26 3.91
CA GLY A 48 2.02 -6.46 2.65
C GLY A 48 3.47 -5.96 2.66
N LEU A 49 3.72 -4.79 3.28
CA LEU A 49 5.07 -4.28 3.47
C LEU A 49 5.87 -5.13 4.45
N PHE A 50 5.29 -5.51 5.59
CA PHE A 50 5.97 -6.32 6.60
C PHE A 50 6.48 -7.64 6.00
N PHE A 51 5.60 -8.41 5.34
CA PHE A 51 5.99 -9.67 4.72
C PHE A 51 6.85 -9.47 3.47
N GLY A 52 6.63 -8.40 2.71
CA GLY A 52 7.42 -8.07 1.54
C GLY A 52 8.88 -7.79 1.89
N ILE A 53 9.13 -7.00 2.93
CA ILE A 53 10.48 -6.70 3.42
C ILE A 53 11.09 -7.88 4.15
N TYR A 54 10.32 -8.63 4.94
CA TYR A 54 10.79 -9.86 5.57
C TYR A 54 11.31 -10.86 4.51
N THR A 55 10.52 -11.09 3.46
CA THR A 55 10.88 -12.00 2.36
C THR A 55 12.09 -11.49 1.57
N TYR A 56 12.17 -10.18 1.32
CA TYR A 56 13.32 -9.54 0.69
C TYR A 56 14.60 -9.79 1.51
N ARG A 57 14.50 -9.66 2.84
CA ARG A 57 15.62 -9.86 3.75
C ARG A 57 16.17 -11.27 3.70
N GLN A 58 15.29 -12.26 3.74
CA GLN A 58 15.69 -13.66 3.74
C GLN A 58 16.28 -14.08 2.39
N ASN A 59 15.62 -13.69 1.29
CA ASN A 59 15.93 -14.25 -0.03
C ASN A 59 16.97 -13.44 -0.83
N GLU A 60 16.96 -12.10 -0.71
CA GLU A 60 17.83 -11.23 -1.51
C GLU A 60 19.00 -10.65 -0.69
N CYS A 61 18.78 -10.37 0.60
CA CYS A 61 19.81 -9.77 1.48
C CYS A 61 20.53 -10.76 2.41
N LYS A 62 20.29 -12.07 2.28
CA LYS A 62 20.91 -13.14 3.10
C LYS A 62 20.82 -12.87 4.61
N GLY A 63 19.72 -12.27 5.06
CA GLY A 63 19.47 -11.93 6.46
C GLY A 63 20.12 -10.63 6.95
N GLN A 64 20.94 -9.96 6.14
CA GLN A 64 21.67 -8.72 6.47
C GLN A 64 21.17 -7.56 5.60
N MET A 65 20.36 -6.67 6.15
CA MET A 65 19.73 -5.58 5.41
C MET A 65 20.03 -4.22 6.01
N GLY A 66 20.45 -3.28 5.16
CA GLY A 66 20.59 -1.86 5.50
C GLY A 66 19.27 -1.10 5.45
N PHE A 67 19.21 0.06 6.12
CA PHE A 67 18.00 0.88 6.18
C PHE A 67 17.55 1.40 4.81
N LEU A 68 18.48 1.93 4.01
CA LEU A 68 18.14 2.46 2.68
C LEU A 68 17.73 1.35 1.71
N GLU A 69 18.35 0.17 1.79
CA GLU A 69 17.95 -1.00 1.00
C GLU A 69 16.51 -1.40 1.32
N ALA A 70 16.17 -1.48 2.61
CA ALA A 70 14.80 -1.75 3.07
C ALA A 70 13.83 -0.66 2.61
N LEU A 71 14.21 0.62 2.75
CA LEU A 71 13.38 1.76 2.39
C LEU A 71 13.08 1.81 0.89
N VAL A 72 14.10 1.66 0.06
CA VAL A 72 13.96 1.62 -1.40
C VAL A 72 13.09 0.45 -1.82
N GLN A 73 13.24 -0.71 -1.19
CA GLN A 73 12.39 -1.86 -1.48
C GLN A 73 10.93 -1.62 -1.06
N SER A 74 10.69 -1.01 0.10
CA SER A 74 9.35 -0.63 0.55
C SER A 74 8.68 0.32 -0.43
N PHE A 75 9.41 1.32 -0.93
CA PHE A 75 8.90 2.21 -1.97
C PHE A 75 8.58 1.48 -3.27
N LYS A 76 9.41 0.55 -3.73
CA LYS A 76 9.11 -0.27 -4.91
C LYS A 76 7.82 -1.06 -4.76
N ILE A 77 7.58 -1.65 -3.58
CA ILE A 77 6.34 -2.36 -3.25
C ILE A 77 5.14 -1.40 -3.28
N LEU A 78 5.26 -0.25 -2.62
CA LEU A 78 4.20 0.77 -2.56
C LEU A 78 3.84 1.32 -3.93
N ILE A 79 4.83 1.62 -4.77
CA ILE A 79 4.59 2.12 -6.13
C ILE A 79 3.85 1.06 -6.95
N ALA A 80 4.31 -0.20 -6.91
CA ALA A 80 3.65 -1.30 -7.62
C ALA A 80 2.21 -1.50 -7.15
N GLY A 81 1.96 -1.53 -5.83
CA GLY A 81 0.63 -1.66 -5.28
C GLY A 81 -0.26 -0.44 -5.52
N GLY A 82 0.30 0.76 -5.46
CA GLY A 82 -0.39 2.02 -5.74
C GLY A 82 -0.89 2.08 -7.17
N ILE A 83 -0.06 1.72 -8.16
CA ILE A 83 -0.46 1.66 -9.57
C ILE A 83 -1.63 0.68 -9.75
N VAL A 84 -1.52 -0.53 -9.20
CA VAL A 84 -2.57 -1.56 -9.32
C VAL A 84 -3.87 -1.11 -8.64
N THR A 85 -3.78 -0.50 -7.46
CA THR A 85 -4.95 0.00 -6.72
C THR A 85 -5.64 1.11 -7.49
N ILE A 86 -4.88 2.12 -7.96
CA ILE A 86 -5.42 3.25 -8.73
C ILE A 86 -6.09 2.73 -10.01
N PHE A 87 -5.45 1.80 -10.70
CA PHE A 87 -6.04 1.18 -11.89
C PHE A 87 -7.36 0.46 -11.59
N ALA A 88 -7.40 -0.33 -10.51
CA ALA A 88 -8.62 -1.00 -10.07
C ALA A 88 -9.75 -0.03 -9.69
N VAL A 89 -9.42 1.07 -8.98
CA VAL A 89 -10.35 2.16 -8.64
C VAL A 89 -10.93 2.77 -9.90
N ILE A 90 -10.08 3.16 -10.86
CA ILE A 90 -10.52 3.79 -12.12
C ILE A 90 -11.46 2.86 -12.88
N LEU A 91 -11.10 1.58 -13.04
CA LEU A 91 -11.97 0.60 -13.72
C LEU A 91 -13.31 0.43 -13.01
N TYR A 92 -13.29 0.29 -11.68
CA TYR A 92 -14.49 0.09 -10.89
C TYR A 92 -15.46 1.27 -11.01
N PHE A 93 -14.97 2.49 -10.81
CA PHE A 93 -15.83 3.67 -10.86
C PHE A 93 -16.27 4.06 -12.27
N SER A 94 -15.44 3.77 -13.29
CA SER A 94 -15.84 3.88 -14.69
C SER A 94 -17.04 2.98 -14.99
N TYR A 95 -17.07 1.77 -14.42
CA TYR A 95 -18.19 0.83 -14.60
C TYR A 95 -19.48 1.31 -13.94
N ILE A 96 -19.42 1.90 -12.73
CA ILE A 96 -20.60 2.32 -11.98
C ILE A 96 -21.09 3.76 -12.26
N SER A 97 -20.54 4.44 -13.27
CA SER A 97 -21.03 5.73 -13.81
C SER A 97 -21.18 6.87 -12.79
N THR A 98 -20.29 6.99 -11.81
CA THR A 98 -20.34 8.06 -10.80
C THR A 98 -19.72 9.38 -11.30
N THR A 99 -20.53 10.43 -11.37
CA THR A 99 -20.10 11.81 -11.64
C THR A 99 -19.35 12.38 -10.43
N ASN A 100 -18.11 12.90 -10.63
CA ASN A 100 -17.20 13.53 -9.65
C ASN A 100 -16.21 12.65 -8.86
N THR A 101 -16.11 11.35 -9.18
CA THR A 101 -15.27 10.36 -8.46
C THR A 101 -13.82 10.79 -8.14
N LEU A 102 -13.10 11.41 -9.08
CA LEU A 102 -11.67 11.71 -8.89
C LEU A 102 -11.41 12.77 -7.82
N ARG A 103 -12.30 13.75 -7.68
CA ARG A 103 -12.17 14.81 -6.68
C ARG A 103 -12.36 14.24 -5.28
N ASP A 104 -13.36 13.39 -5.10
CA ASP A 104 -13.73 12.80 -3.81
C ASP A 104 -12.72 11.72 -3.36
N PHE A 105 -12.03 11.07 -4.30
CA PHE A 105 -10.98 10.09 -4.01
C PHE A 105 -9.59 10.68 -3.79
N SER A 106 -9.30 11.88 -4.32
CA SER A 106 -7.97 12.48 -4.30
C SER A 106 -7.38 12.60 -2.88
N GLY A 107 -8.19 13.04 -1.92
CA GLY A 107 -7.78 13.15 -0.51
C GLY A 107 -7.49 11.79 0.14
N ARG A 108 -8.28 10.76 -0.21
CA ARG A 108 -8.08 9.38 0.29
C ARG A 108 -6.82 8.75 -0.29
N ILE A 109 -6.56 8.97 -1.57
CA ILE A 109 -5.32 8.52 -2.24
C ILE A 109 -4.11 9.18 -1.58
N PHE A 110 -4.17 10.49 -1.33
CA PHE A 110 -3.09 11.20 -0.64
C PHE A 110 -2.88 10.69 0.79
N GLY A 111 -3.96 10.49 1.55
CA GLY A 111 -3.90 9.90 2.89
C GLY A 111 -3.30 8.50 2.89
N ALA A 112 -3.70 7.65 1.95
CA ALA A 112 -3.15 6.30 1.80
C ALA A 112 -1.66 6.33 1.43
N LEU A 113 -1.22 7.27 0.58
CA LEU A 113 0.19 7.46 0.24
C LEU A 113 0.99 7.86 1.49
N LEU A 114 0.52 8.84 2.26
CA LEU A 114 1.19 9.30 3.48
C LEU A 114 1.32 8.17 4.51
N VAL A 115 0.24 7.42 4.74
CA VAL A 115 0.26 6.22 5.60
C VAL A 115 1.25 5.18 5.07
N GLY A 116 1.25 4.93 3.77
CA GLY A 116 2.21 4.03 3.12
C GLY A 116 3.66 4.45 3.37
N VAL A 117 3.97 5.73 3.23
CA VAL A 117 5.31 6.28 3.51
C VAL A 117 5.71 6.03 4.96
N ILE A 118 4.84 6.35 5.92
CA ILE A 118 5.12 6.13 7.34
C ILE A 118 5.37 4.64 7.62
N LEU A 119 4.55 3.75 7.05
CA LEU A 119 4.73 2.30 7.18
C LEU A 119 6.04 1.83 6.54
N ALA A 120 6.45 2.39 5.40
CA ALA A 120 7.73 2.08 4.78
C ALA A 120 8.89 2.42 5.72
N PHE A 121 8.87 3.59 6.36
CA PHE A 121 9.87 3.95 7.36
C PHE A 121 9.86 2.99 8.56
N ALA A 122 8.68 2.70 9.11
CA ALA A 122 8.55 1.83 10.28
C ALA A 122 9.07 0.40 10.00
N VAL A 123 8.67 -0.20 8.89
CA VAL A 123 9.08 -1.55 8.50
C VAL A 123 10.57 -1.60 8.16
N SER A 124 11.11 -0.57 7.49
CA SER A 124 12.53 -0.49 7.21
C SER A 124 13.37 -0.42 8.48
N LEU A 125 12.97 0.38 9.47
CA LEU A 125 13.66 0.43 10.76
C LEU A 125 13.59 -0.91 11.51
N LEU A 126 12.43 -1.58 11.47
CA LEU A 126 12.21 -2.86 12.15
C LEU A 126 13.13 -3.97 11.63
N PHE A 127 13.35 -4.04 10.31
CA PHE A 127 14.11 -5.12 9.69
C PHE A 127 15.59 -4.83 9.45
N THR A 128 16.04 -3.59 9.68
CA THR A 128 17.45 -3.21 9.54
C THR A 128 18.28 -3.82 10.67
N ASN A 129 19.35 -4.53 10.31
CA ASN A 129 20.27 -5.13 11.28
C ASN A 129 21.76 -4.97 10.90
N LYS A 130 22.04 -4.35 9.75
CA LYS A 130 23.40 -4.09 9.29
C LYS A 130 23.98 -2.92 10.09
N SER A 131 24.89 -3.23 11.02
CA SER A 131 25.46 -2.29 12.01
C SER A 131 26.35 -1.17 11.44
N ASN A 132 26.64 -1.17 10.14
CA ASN A 132 27.55 -0.20 9.54
C ASN A 132 27.06 0.20 8.16
N LYS A 133 26.93 1.52 7.97
CA LYS A 133 26.45 2.26 6.80
C LYS A 133 24.93 2.46 6.76
N VAL A 134 24.53 3.66 7.17
CA VAL A 134 23.68 4.48 6.31
C VAL A 134 24.41 4.48 4.96
N ASP A 135 23.99 3.60 4.03
CA ASP A 135 24.65 3.48 2.72
C ASP A 135 24.57 4.81 1.94
#